data_AF-A0A927QGY7-F1
#
_entry.id   AF-A0A927QGY7-F1
#
_cell.length_a   1.000
_cell.length_b   1.000
_cell.length_c   1.000
_cell.angle_alpha   90.00
_cell.angle_beta   90.00
_cell.angle_gamma   90.00
#
_symmetry.space_group_name_H-M   'P 1'
#
loop_
_entity.id
_entity.type
_entity.pdbx_description
1 polymer ?
#
loop_
_entity_poly.entity_id
_entity_poly.type
_entity_poly.pdbx_seq_one_letter_code
_entity_poly.pdbx_strand_id
1 'polypeptide(L)'
;MAEMGSYKGDDLFQLAEMWILPHSGLWFIWALAIFFVVAKAVKSVPAVTLVVSFLLAALTWGSIISPENFAYRNVLTYLFFFLLGCFQGQRLRELVTDRPIITVAVAFAGFVFIKYFALRLAAGNLIAVGLLRTSLSIVGLVLGCSLSLGLTKISLLKSTMLYIGRNTTAIYVTHIFVVAILAAAFSSMLSPQMPWPLLVSPMIVISSVGLSIAAKEFAERVGLAWVYRTPELPVRKTRGVAPSA
;
A
#
# COMPACT_ATOMS: atom_id res chain seq x y z
N MET A 1 11.45 -30.47 12.07
CA MET A 1 10.20 -30.81 12.80
C MET A 1 10.43 -30.42 14.25
N ALA A 2 9.44 -29.79 14.89
CA ALA A 2 9.49 -28.93 16.09
C ALA A 2 10.06 -27.54 15.77
N GLU A 3 9.34 -26.41 15.82
CA GLU A 3 8.09 -26.07 16.50
C GLU A 3 7.22 -25.22 15.55
N MET A 4 6.27 -25.84 14.85
CA MET A 4 5.10 -25.10 14.35
C MET A 4 4.11 -25.05 15.50
N GLY A 5 4.35 -24.13 16.44
CA GLY A 5 3.43 -23.80 17.51
C GLY A 5 2.08 -23.42 16.92
N SER A 6 1.07 -24.25 17.18
CA SER A 6 -0.31 -23.99 16.88
C SER A 6 -0.74 -22.71 17.60
N TYR A 7 -0.75 -21.58 16.89
CA TYR A 7 -1.38 -20.35 17.36
C TYR A 7 -2.90 -20.53 17.30
N LYS A 8 -3.43 -21.32 18.23
CA LYS A 8 -4.83 -21.22 18.64
C LYS A 8 -4.89 -20.01 19.57
N GLY A 9 -5.64 -18.97 19.19
CA GLY A 9 -5.77 -17.72 19.93
C GLY A 9 -6.54 -17.86 21.25
N ASP A 10 -6.10 -18.79 22.09
CA ASP A 10 -6.75 -19.19 23.33
C ASP A 10 -6.06 -18.55 24.55
N ASP A 11 -4.91 -17.90 24.34
CA ASP A 11 -4.04 -17.37 25.40
C ASP A 11 -3.93 -15.83 25.35
N LEU A 12 -4.31 -15.17 26.45
CA LEU A 12 -4.27 -13.70 26.59
C LEU A 12 -2.86 -13.14 26.40
N PHE A 13 -1.83 -13.94 26.70
CA PHE A 13 -0.44 -13.58 26.48
C PHE A 13 -0.10 -13.49 24.98
N GLN A 14 -0.62 -14.41 24.15
CA GLN A 14 -0.45 -14.34 22.69
C GLN A 14 -1.20 -13.13 22.10
N LEU A 15 -2.39 -12.81 22.63
CA LEU A 15 -3.12 -11.60 22.23
C LEU A 15 -2.38 -10.32 22.63
N ALA A 16 -1.73 -10.29 23.81
CA ALA A 16 -0.88 -9.18 24.22
C ALA A 16 0.40 -9.09 23.38
N GLU A 17 1.00 -10.23 23.01
CA GLU A 17 2.16 -10.29 22.14
C GLU A 17 1.85 -9.78 20.73
N MET A 18 0.62 -9.96 20.23
CA MET A 18 0.18 -9.37 18.95
C MET A 18 0.22 -7.83 18.90
N TRP A 19 0.22 -7.14 20.05
CA TRP A 19 0.42 -5.69 20.11
C TRP A 19 1.88 -5.27 19.89
N ILE A 20 2.82 -6.18 20.16
CA ILE A 20 4.27 -5.95 20.07
C ILE A 20 4.82 -6.58 18.78
N LEU A 21 4.41 -7.81 18.45
CA LEU A 21 4.73 -8.54 17.22
C LEU A 21 3.45 -8.84 16.42
N PRO A 22 2.97 -7.90 15.60
CA PRO A 22 1.80 -8.15 14.77
C PRO A 22 2.17 -9.08 13.58
N HIS A 23 1.68 -10.31 13.61
CA HIS A 23 1.87 -11.30 12.52
C HIS A 23 0.78 -11.26 11.44
N SER A 24 -0.30 -10.50 11.65
CA SER A 24 -1.48 -10.40 10.76
C SER A 24 -1.72 -8.95 10.29
N GLY A 25 -2.79 -8.68 9.53
CA GLY A 25 -3.13 -7.36 8.97
C GLY A 25 -3.15 -6.18 9.96
N LEU A 26 -3.13 -6.45 11.27
CA LEU A 26 -2.92 -5.48 12.34
C LEU A 26 -1.59 -4.73 12.23
N TRP A 27 -0.55 -5.32 11.63
CA TRP A 27 0.76 -4.70 11.50
C TRP A 27 0.71 -3.38 10.73
N PHE A 28 -0.18 -3.28 9.75
CA PHE A 28 -0.32 -2.09 8.92
C PHE A 28 -0.94 -0.92 9.70
N ILE A 29 -1.98 -1.18 10.51
CA ILE A 29 -2.63 -0.16 11.34
C ILE A 29 -1.61 0.38 12.36
N TRP A 30 -0.87 -0.53 13.00
CA TRP A 30 0.21 -0.19 13.92
C TRP A 30 1.31 0.65 13.23
N ALA A 31 1.76 0.24 12.05
CA ALA A 31 2.76 0.96 11.27
C ALA A 31 2.28 2.39 10.92
N LEU A 32 1.02 2.53 10.51
CA LEU A 32 0.45 3.82 10.13
C LEU A 32 0.41 4.79 11.32
N ALA A 33 0.03 4.31 12.52
CA ALA A 33 0.05 5.11 13.74
C ALA A 33 1.48 5.64 14.04
N ILE A 34 2.49 4.77 13.92
CA ILE A 34 3.90 5.16 14.08
C ILE A 34 4.30 6.18 13.03
N PHE A 35 3.96 5.93 11.76
CA PHE A 35 4.30 6.83 10.66
C PHE A 35 3.71 8.23 10.85
N PHE A 36 2.47 8.34 11.35
CA PHE A 36 1.87 9.62 11.68
C PHE A 36 2.62 10.36 12.78
N VAL A 37 3.00 9.66 13.86
CA VAL A 37 3.78 10.26 14.95
C VAL A 37 5.14 10.74 14.44
N VAL A 38 5.85 9.90 13.68
CA VAL A 38 7.14 10.23 13.07
C VAL A 38 7.02 11.44 12.14
N ALA A 39 6.03 11.45 11.24
CA ALA A 39 5.80 12.56 10.31
C ALA A 39 5.55 13.88 11.05
N LYS A 40 4.81 13.85 12.15
CA LYS A 40 4.55 15.04 12.99
C LYS A 40 5.82 15.52 13.70
N ALA A 41 6.64 14.60 14.20
CA ALA A 41 7.88 14.92 14.91
C ALA A 41 8.94 15.53 13.98
N VAL A 42 9.05 15.03 12.76
CA VAL A 42 10.10 15.41 11.80
C VAL A 42 9.70 16.53 10.82
N LYS A 43 8.52 17.13 11.01
CA LYS A 43 7.96 18.15 10.09
C LYS A 43 8.88 19.37 9.87
N SER A 44 9.80 19.66 10.79
CA SER A 44 10.74 20.79 10.71
C SER A 44 11.95 20.53 9.83
N VAL A 45 12.27 19.26 9.54
CA VAL A 45 13.47 18.85 8.78
C VAL A 45 13.16 17.82 7.68
N PRO A 46 12.15 18.07 6.82
CA PRO A 46 11.61 17.05 5.92
C PRO A 46 12.63 16.48 4.93
N ALA A 47 13.57 17.29 4.44
CA ALA A 47 14.58 16.83 3.48
C ALA A 47 15.54 15.80 4.10
N VAL A 48 16.06 16.08 5.29
CA VAL A 48 16.98 15.17 6.01
C VAL A 48 16.25 13.86 6.33
N THR A 49 15.01 13.93 6.80
CA THR A 49 14.24 12.73 7.11
C THR A 49 13.93 11.90 5.88
N LEU A 50 13.65 12.51 4.73
CA LEU A 50 13.46 11.77 3.48
C LEU A 50 14.74 11.04 3.05
N VAL A 51 15.91 11.68 3.17
CA VAL A 51 17.19 11.02 2.86
C VAL A 51 17.46 9.86 3.82
N VAL A 52 17.29 10.07 5.13
CA VAL A 52 17.51 9.02 6.13
C VAL A 52 16.55 7.84 5.92
N SER A 53 15.26 8.11 5.70
CA SER A 53 14.27 7.06 5.46
C SER A 53 14.49 6.34 4.14
N PHE A 54 14.94 7.04 3.09
CA PHE A 54 15.33 6.42 1.81
C PHE A 54 16.50 5.45 2.01
N LEU A 55 17.54 5.87 2.74
CA LEU A 55 18.68 5.01 3.05
C LEU A 55 18.26 3.79 3.88
N LEU A 56 17.40 3.97 4.88
CA LEU A 56 16.84 2.86 5.65
C LEU A 56 16.10 1.87 4.75
N ALA A 57 15.20 2.35 3.88
CA ALA A 57 14.49 1.50 2.93
C ALA A 57 15.46 0.76 1.98
N ALA A 58 16.50 1.44 1.50
CA ALA A 58 17.52 0.84 0.64
C ALA A 58 18.33 -0.24 1.36
N LEU A 59 18.77 0.01 2.59
CA LEU A 59 19.49 -0.96 3.41
C LEU A 59 18.63 -2.19 3.72
N THR A 60 17.32 -1.99 3.94
CA THR A 60 16.38 -3.08 4.16
C THR A 60 16.09 -3.88 2.88
N TRP A 61 15.94 -3.23 1.74
CA TRP A 61 15.78 -3.91 0.45
C TRP A 61 17.02 -4.66 -0.02
N GLY A 62 18.19 -4.15 0.36
CA GLY A 62 19.50 -4.76 0.14
C GLY A 62 19.82 -5.91 1.10
N SER A 63 18.92 -6.23 2.04
CA SER A 63 19.10 -7.26 3.06
C SER A 63 20.28 -7.01 4.02
N ILE A 64 20.72 -5.76 4.18
CA ILE A 64 21.75 -5.37 5.15
C ILE A 64 21.12 -5.21 6.53
N ILE A 65 19.95 -4.56 6.57
CA ILE A 65 19.08 -4.51 7.75
C ILE A 65 17.90 -5.43 7.45
N SER A 66 17.95 -6.68 7.93
CA SER A 66 16.90 -7.67 7.69
C SER A 66 16.29 -8.16 9.00
N PRO A 67 15.34 -7.40 9.58
CA PRO A 67 14.57 -7.89 10.72
C PRO A 67 13.89 -9.21 10.36
N GLU A 68 13.94 -10.20 11.24
CA GLU A 68 13.26 -11.49 11.05
C GLU A 68 11.74 -11.32 10.99
N ASN A 69 11.22 -10.34 11.74
CA ASN A 69 9.80 -10.02 11.73
C ASN A 69 9.43 -9.23 10.45
N PHE A 70 8.52 -9.83 9.68
CA PHE A 70 7.92 -9.26 8.47
C PHE A 70 7.34 -7.85 8.68
N ALA A 71 6.64 -7.60 9.79
CA ALA A 71 6.06 -6.30 10.10
C ALA A 71 7.15 -5.22 10.21
N TYR A 72 8.20 -5.47 11.00
CA TYR A 72 9.29 -4.51 11.19
C TYR A 72 10.04 -4.22 9.89
N ARG A 73 10.31 -5.26 9.10
CA ARG A 73 10.93 -5.10 7.78
C ARG A 73 10.08 -4.18 6.89
N ASN A 74 8.77 -4.38 6.86
CA ASN A 74 7.87 -3.53 6.08
C ASN A 74 7.76 -2.11 6.62
N VAL A 75 7.76 -1.93 7.94
CA VAL A 75 7.71 -0.60 8.58
C VAL A 75 8.92 0.23 8.15
N LEU A 76 10.12 -0.34 8.22
CA LEU A 76 11.35 0.35 7.78
C LEU A 76 11.33 0.66 6.28
N THR A 77 10.80 -0.26 5.48
CA THR A 77 10.73 -0.11 4.03
C THR A 77 9.70 0.94 3.60
N TYR A 78 8.52 0.93 4.21
CA TYR A 78 7.39 1.76 3.81
C TYR A 78 7.37 3.16 4.43
N LEU A 79 8.13 3.38 5.51
CA LEU A 79 8.25 4.69 6.15
C LEU A 79 8.65 5.78 5.15
N PHE A 80 9.63 5.50 4.28
CA PHE A 80 10.05 6.45 3.24
C PHE A 80 8.89 6.83 2.31
N PHE A 81 8.12 5.85 1.82
CA PHE A 81 7.01 6.10 0.91
C PHE A 81 5.89 6.89 1.57
N PHE A 82 5.62 6.63 2.85
CA PHE A 82 4.67 7.40 3.63
C PHE A 82 5.10 8.87 3.76
N LEU A 83 6.34 9.11 4.20
CA LEU A 83 6.88 10.47 4.34
C LEU A 83 6.97 11.21 3.01
N LEU A 84 7.33 10.50 1.93
CA LEU A 84 7.33 11.04 0.58
C LEU A 84 5.94 11.52 0.17
N GLY A 85 4.90 10.72 0.46
CA GLY A 85 3.50 11.11 0.24
C GLY A 85 3.09 12.32 1.07
N CYS A 86 3.48 12.37 2.36
CA CYS A 86 3.14 13.48 3.25
C CYS A 86 3.79 14.81 2.84
N PHE A 87 5.07 14.80 2.48
CA PHE A 87 5.83 16.04 2.22
C PHE A 87 5.87 16.45 0.75
N GLN A 88 5.82 15.50 -0.19
CA GLN A 88 5.96 15.77 -1.63
C GLN A 88 4.72 15.37 -2.44
N GLY A 89 3.64 14.93 -1.81
CA GLY A 89 2.44 14.42 -2.49
C GLY A 89 1.83 15.39 -3.50
N GLN A 90 1.81 16.70 -3.19
CA GLN A 90 1.31 17.71 -4.12
C GLN A 90 2.19 17.84 -5.37
N ARG A 91 3.52 17.92 -5.19
CA ARG A 91 4.47 18.01 -6.31
C ARG A 91 4.45 16.75 -7.18
N LEU A 92 4.33 15.58 -6.56
CA LEU A 92 4.16 14.30 -7.27
C LEU A 92 2.88 14.30 -8.11
N ARG A 93 1.78 14.83 -7.56
CA ARG A 93 0.52 14.95 -8.29
C ARG A 93 0.62 15.92 -9.47
N GLU A 94 1.26 17.07 -9.29
CA GLU A 94 1.50 18.06 -10.36
C GLU A 94 2.36 17.45 -11.47
N LEU A 95 3.50 16.83 -11.13
CA LEU A 95 4.39 16.16 -12.07
C LEU A 95 3.67 15.13 -12.95
N VAL A 96 2.78 14.35 -12.35
CA VAL A 96 2.03 13.31 -13.08
C VAL A 96 0.89 13.92 -13.93
N THR A 97 0.30 15.03 -13.49
CA THR A 97 -0.85 15.65 -14.17
C THR A 97 -0.43 16.52 -15.36
N ASP A 98 0.71 17.21 -15.26
CA ASP A 98 1.14 18.19 -16.26
C ASP A 98 1.58 17.54 -17.59
N ARG A 99 2.29 16.41 -17.53
CA ARG A 99 2.85 15.73 -18.71
C ARG A 99 2.65 14.20 -18.67
N PRO A 100 1.41 13.71 -18.64
CA PRO A 100 1.11 12.32 -18.30
C PRO A 100 1.74 11.32 -19.27
N ILE A 101 1.78 11.60 -20.57
CA ILE A 101 2.35 10.68 -21.58
C ILE A 101 3.86 10.57 -21.40
N ILE A 102 4.55 11.71 -21.22
CA ILE A 102 6.00 11.75 -21.03
C ILE A 102 6.35 11.08 -19.70
N THR A 103 5.60 11.37 -18.63
CA THR A 103 5.82 10.76 -17.31
C THR A 103 5.63 9.24 -17.36
N VAL A 104 4.59 8.73 -18.06
CA VAL A 104 4.43 7.28 -18.28
C VAL A 104 5.60 6.71 -19.07
N ALA A 105 6.00 7.33 -20.19
CA ALA A 105 7.06 6.81 -21.03
C ALA A 105 8.41 6.76 -20.29
N VAL A 106 8.77 7.84 -19.58
CA VAL A 106 10.00 7.93 -18.80
C VAL A 106 9.97 6.95 -17.62
N ALA A 107 8.85 6.87 -16.88
CA ALA A 107 8.74 5.94 -15.76
C ALA A 107 8.76 4.48 -16.25
N PHE A 108 8.13 4.16 -17.37
CA PHE A 108 8.16 2.83 -17.97
C PHE A 108 9.57 2.45 -18.43
N ALA A 109 10.25 3.36 -19.16
CA ALA A 109 11.62 3.14 -19.61
C ALA A 109 12.57 2.96 -18.42
N GLY A 110 12.46 3.81 -17.39
CA GLY A 110 13.23 3.71 -16.15
C GLY A 110 12.96 2.39 -15.41
N PHE A 111 11.70 1.97 -15.34
CA PHE A 111 11.32 0.71 -14.70
C PHE A 111 11.94 -0.50 -15.42
N VAL A 112 11.82 -0.55 -16.74
CA VAL A 112 12.40 -1.61 -17.58
C VAL A 112 13.93 -1.61 -17.46
N PHE A 113 14.55 -0.44 -17.56
CA PHE A 113 16.00 -0.29 -17.44
C PHE A 113 16.52 -0.80 -16.10
N ILE A 114 15.94 -0.35 -14.98
CA ILE A 114 16.38 -0.76 -13.65
C ILE A 114 16.15 -2.26 -13.45
N LYS A 115 14.95 -2.76 -13.81
CA LYS A 115 14.54 -4.14 -13.57
C LYS A 115 15.37 -5.15 -14.37
N TYR A 116 15.62 -4.88 -15.64
CA TYR A 116 16.26 -5.85 -16.54
C TYR A 116 17.77 -5.64 -16.71
N PHE A 117 18.27 -4.41 -16.53
CA PHE A 117 19.69 -4.10 -16.72
C PHE A 117 20.37 -3.75 -15.40
N ALA A 118 19.98 -2.65 -14.74
CA ALA A 118 20.75 -2.12 -13.60
C ALA A 118 20.87 -3.12 -12.44
N LEU A 119 19.80 -3.85 -12.12
CA LEU A 119 19.83 -4.87 -11.07
C LEU A 119 20.77 -6.03 -11.38
N ARG A 120 20.95 -6.38 -12.66
CA ARG A 120 21.89 -7.44 -13.07
C ARG A 120 23.34 -6.97 -12.95
N LEU A 121 23.61 -5.72 -13.30
CA LEU A 121 24.95 -5.11 -13.16
C LEU A 121 25.36 -4.95 -11.69
N ALA A 122 24.38 -4.71 -10.80
CA ALA A 122 24.62 -4.59 -9.36
C ALA A 122 24.66 -5.95 -8.64
N ALA A 123 24.54 -7.07 -9.35
CA ALA A 123 24.57 -8.41 -8.76
C ALA A 123 25.92 -8.63 -8.06
N GLY A 124 25.90 -8.66 -6.72
CA GLY A 124 27.09 -8.78 -5.87
C GLY A 124 27.30 -7.63 -4.90
N ASN A 125 26.64 -6.47 -5.09
CA ASN A 125 26.68 -5.36 -4.14
C ASN A 125 25.29 -5.13 -3.51
N LEU A 126 25.15 -5.55 -2.25
CA LEU A 126 23.91 -5.46 -1.49
C LEU A 126 23.37 -4.02 -1.37
N ILE A 127 24.26 -3.03 -1.20
CA ILE A 127 23.89 -1.62 -1.11
C ILE A 127 23.33 -1.13 -2.45
N ALA A 128 24.04 -1.42 -3.54
CA ALA A 128 23.60 -1.04 -4.88
C ALA A 128 22.25 -1.68 -5.25
N VAL A 129 22.07 -2.97 -4.92
CA VAL A 129 20.79 -3.68 -5.09
C VAL A 129 19.67 -3.02 -4.29
N GLY A 130 19.92 -2.67 -3.03
CA GLY A 130 18.97 -1.99 -2.17
C GLY A 130 18.52 -0.63 -2.69
N LEU A 131 19.48 0.20 -3.14
CA LEU A 131 19.23 1.50 -3.74
C LEU A 131 18.42 1.37 -5.03
N LEU A 132 18.78 0.43 -5.90
CA LEU A 132 18.09 0.19 -7.16
C LEU A 132 16.67 -0.34 -6.95
N ARG A 133 16.45 -1.23 -5.96
CA ARG A 133 15.11 -1.71 -5.60
C ARG A 133 14.22 -0.60 -5.07
N THR A 134 14.75 0.25 -4.19
CA THR A 134 14.01 1.40 -3.66
C THR A 134 13.66 2.39 -4.78
N SER A 135 14.61 2.65 -5.68
CA SER A 135 14.41 3.49 -6.86
C SER A 135 13.37 2.88 -7.81
N LEU A 136 13.43 1.56 -8.05
CA LEU A 136 12.46 0.83 -8.85
C LEU A 136 11.05 0.96 -8.28
N SER A 137 10.89 0.92 -6.95
CA SER A 137 9.61 1.13 -6.28
C SER A 137 9.09 2.56 -6.46
N ILE A 138 9.95 3.59 -6.40
CA ILE A 138 9.56 4.98 -6.67
C ILE A 138 9.10 5.12 -8.12
N VAL A 139 9.87 4.60 -9.07
CA VAL A 139 9.53 4.65 -10.51
C VAL A 139 8.24 3.88 -10.78
N GLY A 140 8.06 2.71 -10.15
CA GLY A 140 6.84 1.92 -10.22
C GLY A 140 5.62 2.66 -9.64
N LEU A 141 5.78 3.39 -8.55
CA LEU A 141 4.74 4.24 -7.97
C LEU A 141 4.32 5.35 -8.95
N VAL A 142 5.29 6.08 -9.51
CA VAL A 142 5.03 7.14 -10.50
C VAL A 142 4.33 6.56 -11.73
N LEU A 143 4.81 5.42 -12.24
CA LEU A 143 4.22 4.71 -13.36
C LEU A 143 2.76 4.32 -13.05
N GLY A 144 2.51 3.72 -11.88
CA GLY A 144 1.17 3.30 -11.45
C GLY A 144 0.20 4.48 -11.32
N CYS A 145 0.63 5.59 -10.70
CA CYS A 145 -0.17 6.81 -10.60
C CYS A 145 -0.47 7.41 -11.99
N SER A 146 0.53 7.44 -12.87
CA SER A 146 0.39 8.01 -14.22
C SER A 146 -0.52 7.16 -15.10
N LEU A 147 -0.41 5.83 -15.02
CA LEU A 147 -1.31 4.91 -15.71
C LEU A 147 -2.74 5.02 -15.19
N SER A 148 -2.93 5.11 -13.86
CA SER A 148 -4.25 5.31 -13.26
C SER A 148 -4.91 6.58 -13.78
N LEU A 149 -4.17 7.70 -13.83
CA LEU A 149 -4.66 8.95 -14.42
C LEU A 149 -4.94 8.81 -15.92
N GLY A 150 -4.09 8.12 -16.68
CA GLY A 150 -4.34 7.80 -18.09
C GLY A 150 -5.65 7.04 -18.29
N LEU A 151 -5.92 6.01 -17.47
CA LEU A 151 -7.16 5.23 -17.52
C LEU A 151 -8.40 6.09 -17.23
N THR A 152 -8.30 7.10 -16.36
CA THR A 152 -9.43 8.01 -16.09
C THR A 152 -9.76 8.95 -17.25
N LYS A 153 -8.86 9.12 -18.23
CA LYS A 153 -9.15 9.89 -19.46
C LYS A 153 -10.01 9.10 -20.44
N ILE A 154 -10.07 7.78 -20.32
CA ILE A 154 -10.93 6.93 -21.14
C ILE A 154 -12.34 6.99 -20.54
N SER A 155 -13.30 7.52 -21.30
CA SER A 155 -14.68 7.75 -20.84
C SER A 155 -15.33 6.50 -20.24
N LEU A 156 -15.09 5.35 -20.86
CA LEU A 156 -15.61 4.05 -20.44
C LEU A 156 -15.08 3.61 -19.06
N LEU A 157 -13.80 3.85 -18.77
CA LEU A 157 -13.15 3.39 -17.53
C LEU A 157 -13.21 4.44 -16.41
N LYS A 158 -13.47 5.70 -16.73
CA LYS A 158 -13.52 6.80 -15.76
C LYS A 158 -14.48 6.51 -14.61
N SER A 159 -15.70 6.10 -14.93
CA SER A 159 -16.73 5.84 -13.90
C SER A 159 -16.30 4.72 -12.95
N THR A 160 -15.81 3.61 -13.51
CA THR A 160 -15.34 2.45 -12.75
C THR A 160 -14.13 2.78 -11.88
N MET A 161 -13.12 3.49 -12.42
CA MET A 161 -11.93 3.86 -11.65
C MET A 161 -12.26 4.82 -10.50
N LEU A 162 -13.12 5.80 -10.74
CA LEU A 162 -13.59 6.71 -9.69
C LEU A 162 -14.46 5.99 -8.66
N TYR A 163 -15.24 4.98 -9.06
CA TYR A 163 -16.02 4.17 -8.14
C TYR A 163 -15.13 3.32 -7.24
N ILE A 164 -14.15 2.60 -7.81
CA ILE A 164 -13.19 1.80 -7.03
C ILE A 164 -12.43 2.70 -6.05
N GLY A 165 -11.92 3.85 -6.52
CA GLY A 165 -11.17 4.81 -5.68
C GLY A 165 -11.97 5.33 -4.48
N ARG A 166 -13.27 5.61 -4.66
CA ARG A 166 -14.17 6.06 -3.59
C ARG A 166 -14.51 4.97 -2.56
N ASN A 167 -14.39 3.70 -2.93
CA ASN A 167 -14.72 2.56 -2.07
C ASN A 167 -13.48 1.83 -1.53
N THR A 168 -12.30 2.48 -1.56
CA THR A 168 -11.03 1.90 -1.12
C THR A 168 -11.06 1.41 0.33
N THR A 169 -11.74 2.11 1.24
CA THR A 169 -11.89 1.67 2.65
C THR A 169 -12.67 0.36 2.76
N ALA A 170 -13.81 0.26 2.08
CA ALA A 170 -14.63 -0.95 2.10
C ALA A 170 -13.87 -2.14 1.50
N ILE A 171 -13.14 -1.90 0.39
CA ILE A 171 -12.26 -2.90 -0.20
C ILE A 171 -11.16 -3.29 0.80
N TYR A 172 -10.49 -2.34 1.41
CA TYR A 172 -9.39 -2.59 2.36
C TYR A 172 -9.81 -3.46 3.54
N VAL A 173 -11.01 -3.27 4.09
CA VAL A 173 -11.49 -4.08 5.22
C VAL A 173 -11.84 -5.51 4.77
N THR A 174 -12.53 -5.66 3.65
CA THR A 174 -13.12 -6.95 3.25
C THR A 174 -12.14 -7.83 2.45
N HIS A 175 -11.25 -7.22 1.67
CA HIS A 175 -10.43 -7.95 0.69
C HIS A 175 -9.52 -9.01 1.33
N ILE A 176 -9.02 -8.81 2.55
CA ILE A 176 -8.07 -9.74 3.18
C ILE A 176 -8.72 -11.11 3.44
N PHE A 177 -9.98 -11.12 3.85
CA PHE A 177 -10.76 -12.35 4.06
C PHE A 177 -11.04 -13.05 2.73
N VAL A 178 -11.42 -12.27 1.71
CA VAL A 178 -11.70 -12.81 0.37
C VAL A 178 -10.44 -13.40 -0.25
N VAL A 179 -9.31 -12.69 -0.17
CA VAL A 179 -8.01 -13.19 -0.67
C VAL A 179 -7.62 -14.46 0.07
N ALA A 180 -7.79 -14.54 1.39
CA ALA A 180 -7.46 -15.74 2.15
C ALA A 180 -8.28 -16.96 1.71
N ILE A 181 -9.61 -16.79 1.53
CA ILE A 181 -10.51 -17.86 1.07
C ILE A 181 -10.15 -18.29 -0.37
N LEU A 182 -9.98 -17.33 -1.27
CA LEU A 182 -9.63 -17.62 -2.67
C LEU A 182 -8.26 -18.30 -2.75
N ALA A 183 -7.25 -17.79 -2.04
CA ALA A 183 -5.92 -18.38 -2.02
C ALA A 183 -5.94 -19.82 -1.49
N ALA A 184 -6.71 -20.09 -0.42
CA ALA A 184 -6.88 -21.44 0.10
C ALA A 184 -7.56 -22.37 -0.93
N ALA A 185 -8.64 -21.91 -1.59
CA ALA A 185 -9.34 -22.67 -2.62
C ALA A 185 -8.47 -22.95 -3.85
N PHE A 186 -7.72 -21.95 -4.34
CA PHE A 186 -6.80 -22.16 -5.45
C PHE A 186 -5.61 -23.06 -5.06
N SER A 187 -5.12 -22.97 -3.82
CA SER A 187 -4.01 -23.83 -3.36
C SER A 187 -4.37 -25.31 -3.29
N SER A 188 -5.63 -25.66 -3.06
CA SER A 188 -6.10 -27.06 -3.02
C SER A 188 -6.43 -27.63 -4.40
N MET A 189 -6.73 -26.77 -5.38
CA MET A 189 -7.17 -27.18 -6.71
C MET A 189 -6.06 -27.19 -7.77
N LEU A 190 -4.95 -26.46 -7.55
CA LEU A 190 -3.91 -26.30 -8.58
C LEU A 190 -2.65 -27.09 -8.27
N SER A 191 -2.25 -27.92 -9.23
CA SER A 191 -0.99 -28.67 -9.18
C SER A 191 0.22 -27.71 -9.25
N PRO A 192 1.26 -27.90 -8.41
CA PRO A 192 2.44 -27.02 -8.34
C PRO A 192 3.28 -26.88 -9.61
N GLN A 193 3.10 -27.78 -10.59
CA GLN A 193 4.03 -27.96 -11.72
C GLN A 193 3.77 -27.02 -12.91
N MET A 194 2.73 -26.19 -12.89
CA MET A 194 2.30 -25.39 -14.04
C MET A 194 2.30 -23.89 -13.68
N PRO A 195 2.63 -22.96 -14.63
CA PRO A 195 2.86 -21.54 -14.34
C PRO A 195 1.56 -20.74 -14.15
N TRP A 196 0.62 -21.33 -13.41
CA TRP A 196 -0.62 -20.71 -12.95
C TRP A 196 -0.47 -19.38 -12.20
N PRO A 197 0.62 -19.06 -11.47
CA PRO A 197 0.69 -17.83 -10.69
C PRO A 197 0.46 -16.54 -11.50
N LEU A 198 0.84 -16.55 -12.79
CA LEU A 198 0.69 -15.39 -13.69
C LEU A 198 -0.77 -15.09 -14.04
N LEU A 199 -1.64 -16.10 -14.07
CA LEU A 199 -3.08 -15.95 -14.36
C LEU A 199 -3.92 -15.91 -13.09
N VAL A 200 -3.56 -16.72 -12.10
CA VAL A 200 -4.27 -16.81 -10.83
C VAL A 200 -4.17 -15.51 -10.04
N SER A 201 -2.99 -14.85 -10.03
CA SER A 201 -2.81 -13.59 -9.30
C SER A 201 -3.77 -12.47 -9.75
N PRO A 202 -3.86 -12.10 -11.05
CA PRO A 202 -4.82 -11.09 -11.48
C PRO A 202 -6.28 -11.54 -11.28
N MET A 203 -6.59 -12.84 -11.40
CA MET A 203 -7.94 -13.35 -11.13
C MET A 203 -8.34 -13.21 -9.66
N ILE A 204 -7.42 -13.50 -8.72
CA ILE A 204 -7.65 -13.30 -7.28
C ILE A 204 -7.87 -11.81 -7.00
N VAL A 205 -7.06 -10.93 -7.61
CA VAL A 205 -7.20 -9.48 -7.42
C VAL A 205 -8.55 -8.97 -7.92
N ILE A 206 -8.92 -9.30 -9.16
CA ILE A 206 -10.20 -8.88 -9.76
C ILE A 206 -11.37 -9.42 -8.94
N SER A 207 -11.34 -10.70 -8.60
CA SER A 207 -12.39 -11.35 -7.79
C SER A 207 -12.49 -10.72 -6.41
N SER A 208 -11.35 -10.46 -5.74
CA SER A 208 -11.33 -9.87 -4.40
C SER A 208 -11.88 -8.45 -4.37
N VAL A 209 -11.50 -7.62 -5.34
CA VAL A 209 -12.05 -6.25 -5.48
C VAL A 209 -13.55 -6.31 -5.77
N GLY A 210 -13.97 -7.15 -6.73
CA GLY A 210 -15.37 -7.30 -7.10
C GLY A 210 -16.25 -7.80 -5.94
N LEU A 211 -15.82 -8.85 -5.26
CA LEU A 211 -16.53 -9.42 -4.10
C LEU A 211 -16.58 -8.43 -2.92
N SER A 212 -15.51 -7.66 -2.69
CA SER A 212 -15.50 -6.66 -1.62
C SER A 212 -16.51 -5.52 -1.89
N ILE A 213 -16.61 -5.09 -3.14
CA ILE A 213 -17.63 -4.12 -3.57
C ILE A 213 -19.03 -4.71 -3.45
N ALA A 214 -19.24 -5.95 -3.92
CA ALA A 214 -20.53 -6.63 -3.83
C ALA A 214 -20.98 -6.81 -2.38
N ALA A 215 -20.06 -7.15 -1.46
CA ALA A 215 -20.33 -7.25 -0.04
C ALA A 215 -20.74 -5.89 0.57
N LYS A 216 -20.09 -4.81 0.15
CA LYS A 216 -20.47 -3.44 0.54
C LYS A 216 -21.89 -3.10 0.06
N GLU A 217 -22.18 -3.33 -1.23
CA GLU A 217 -23.50 -3.04 -1.79
C GLU A 217 -24.60 -3.90 -1.12
N PHE A 218 -24.30 -5.16 -0.81
CA PHE A 218 -25.21 -6.02 -0.07
C PHE A 218 -25.47 -5.49 1.35
N ALA A 219 -24.43 -5.06 2.07
CA ALA A 219 -24.58 -4.45 3.39
C ALA A 219 -25.40 -3.15 3.36
N GLU A 220 -25.24 -2.33 2.32
CA GLU A 220 -26.05 -1.12 2.10
C GLU A 220 -27.52 -1.47 1.84
N ARG A 221 -27.80 -2.52 1.05
CA ARG A 221 -29.17 -2.99 0.77
C ARG A 221 -29.88 -3.55 2.01
N VAL A 222 -29.14 -4.15 2.94
CA VAL A 222 -29.66 -4.71 4.20
C VAL A 222 -29.80 -3.65 5.31
N GLY A 223 -29.49 -2.38 5.01
CA GLY A 223 -29.62 -1.28 5.99
C GLY A 223 -28.45 -1.17 6.98
N LEU A 224 -27.39 -1.96 6.79
CA LEU A 224 -26.15 -1.93 7.59
C LEU A 224 -25.13 -0.92 7.04
N ALA A 225 -25.59 0.08 6.27
CA ALA A 225 -24.75 1.13 5.70
C ALA A 225 -23.95 1.92 6.76
N TRP A 226 -24.38 1.88 8.03
CA TRP A 226 -23.68 2.49 9.16
C TRP A 226 -22.28 1.90 9.40
N VAL A 227 -22.02 0.64 9.01
CA VAL A 227 -20.72 -0.03 9.19
C VAL A 227 -19.62 0.59 8.32
N TYR A 228 -20.00 1.16 7.17
CA TYR A 228 -19.06 1.71 6.18
C TYR A 228 -19.08 3.24 6.07
N ARG A 229 -19.93 3.93 6.85
CA ARG A 229 -19.97 5.39 6.88
C ARG A 229 -19.05 5.93 7.96
N THR A 230 -18.24 6.92 7.60
CA THR A 230 -17.49 7.72 8.57
C THR A 230 -18.50 8.45 9.48
N PRO A 231 -18.39 8.35 10.82
CA PRO A 231 -19.28 9.09 11.71
C PRO A 231 -19.09 10.59 11.48
N GLU A 232 -20.18 11.28 11.10
CA GLU A 232 -20.19 12.73 10.92
C GLU A 232 -20.15 13.39 12.29
N LEU A 233 -18.98 13.90 12.68
CA LEU A 233 -18.88 14.77 13.84
C LEU A 233 -19.65 16.06 13.55
N PRO A 234 -20.57 16.52 14.42
CA PRO A 234 -21.31 17.75 14.20
C PRO A 234 -20.33 18.92 14.11
N VAL A 235 -20.17 19.47 12.91
CA VAL A 235 -19.35 20.67 12.69
C VAL A 235 -20.01 21.81 13.44
N ARG A 236 -19.37 22.24 14.54
CA ARG A 236 -19.78 23.43 15.29
C ARG A 236 -19.68 24.61 14.35
N LYS A 237 -20.83 25.06 13.80
CA LYS A 237 -20.92 26.33 13.05
C LYS A 237 -20.38 27.44 13.95
N THR A 238 -19.17 27.91 13.67
CA THR A 238 -18.67 29.16 14.23
C THR A 238 -19.63 30.25 13.74
N ARG A 239 -20.42 30.81 14.66
CA ARG A 239 -21.28 31.96 14.37
C ARG A 239 -20.41 33.05 13.77
N GLY A 240 -20.77 33.52 12.58
CA GLY A 240 -20.07 34.58 11.87
C GLY A 240 -19.97 35.83 12.73
N VAL A 241 -18.76 36.37 12.81
CA VAL A 241 -18.55 37.77 13.19
C VAL A 241 -19.04 38.60 12.02
N ALA A 242 -20.12 39.36 12.21
CA ALA A 242 -20.61 40.30 11.22
C ALA A 242 -19.55 41.40 10.97
N PRO A 243 -19.34 41.84 9.72
CA PRO A 243 -18.47 42.98 9.46
C PRO A 243 -19.12 44.26 10.01
N SER A 244 -18.41 44.95 10.90
CA SER A 244 -18.73 46.30 11.33
C SER A 244 -18.64 47.25 10.13
N ALA A 245 -19.72 47.98 9.88
CA ALA A 245 -19.80 49.09 8.92
C ALA A 245 -18.92 50.26 9.34
#